data_AF-A0A7V9EGS0-F1
#
_entry.id   AF-A0A7V9EGS0-F1
#
_cell.length_a   1.000
_cell.length_b   1.000
_cell.length_c   1.000
_cell.angle_alpha   90.00
_cell.angle_beta   90.00
_cell.angle_gamma   90.00
#
_symmetry.space_group_name_H-M   'P 1'
#
loop_
_entity.id
_entity.type
_entity.pdbx_description
1 polymer ?
#
loop_
_entity_poly.entity_id
_entity_poly.type
_entity_poly.pdbx_seq_one_letter_code
_entity_poly.pdbx_strand_id
1 'polypeptide(L)'
;MPITRIATSGIPDSDAGLASGLFNTSQQIGGAVGLAILSTFAVSATDDTLADVAGQPTENDQAQALVDGFPVAYLGSALLIAAAAVLLFFLLRREDVVAVGEGEAVPAHAV
;
A
#
# COMPACT_ATOMS: atom_id res chain seq x y z
N MET A 1 6.74 -17.14 -0.39
CA MET A 1 6.47 -15.86 0.31
C MET A 1 6.14 -16.14 1.77
N PRO A 2 7.04 -15.83 2.72
CA PRO A 2 6.83 -16.09 4.15
C PRO A 2 5.54 -15.47 4.70
N ILE A 3 5.21 -14.25 4.26
CA ILE A 3 4.01 -13.51 4.69
C ILE A 3 2.70 -14.23 4.32
N THR A 4 2.61 -14.81 3.12
CA THR A 4 1.39 -15.53 2.69
C THR A 4 1.19 -16.81 3.49
N ARG A 5 2.27 -17.51 3.86
CA ARG A 5 2.18 -18.71 4.73
C ARG A 5 1.72 -18.38 6.14
N ILE A 6 2.12 -17.22 6.67
CA ILE A 6 1.67 -16.73 7.99
C ILE A 6 0.19 -16.30 7.92
N ALA A 7 -0.25 -15.69 6.81
CA ALA A 7 -1.64 -15.29 6.63
C ALA A 7 -2.62 -16.48 6.47
N THR A 8 -2.13 -17.67 6.09
CA THR A 8 -2.94 -18.88 5.94
C THR A 8 -2.66 -19.95 7.00
N SER A 9 -1.74 -19.71 7.94
CA SER A 9 -1.45 -20.65 9.03
C SER A 9 -2.64 -20.71 9.99
N GLY A 10 -3.50 -21.71 9.83
CA GLY A 10 -4.77 -21.84 10.56
C GLY A 10 -6.00 -22.00 9.66
N ILE A 11 -5.83 -21.87 8.33
CA ILE A 11 -6.90 -22.09 7.35
C ILE A 11 -6.89 -23.58 6.92
N PRO A 12 -8.04 -24.28 6.90
CA PRO A 12 -8.12 -25.64 6.40
C PRO A 12 -7.60 -25.77 4.96
N ASP A 13 -6.98 -26.91 4.62
CA ASP A 13 -6.42 -27.13 3.28
C ASP A 13 -7.45 -26.97 2.14
N SER A 14 -8.73 -27.25 2.43
CA SER A 14 -9.85 -27.03 1.47
C SER A 14 -10.02 -25.57 1.07
N ASP A 15 -9.61 -24.64 1.92
CA ASP A 15 -9.91 -23.21 1.81
C ASP A 15 -8.65 -22.40 1.43
N ALA A 16 -7.47 -23.03 1.36
CA ALA A 16 -6.21 -22.39 1.03
C ALA A 16 -6.23 -21.67 -0.32
N GLY A 17 -6.93 -22.22 -1.31
CA GLY A 17 -7.11 -21.59 -2.62
C GLY A 17 -7.95 -20.31 -2.55
N LEU A 18 -9.02 -20.31 -1.74
CA LEU A 18 -9.88 -19.14 -1.52
C LEU A 18 -9.15 -18.06 -0.73
N ALA A 19 -8.40 -18.45 0.30
CA ALA A 19 -7.59 -17.52 1.10
C ALA A 19 -6.50 -16.84 0.26
N SER A 20 -5.77 -17.61 -0.54
CA SER A 20 -4.75 -17.09 -1.45
C SER A 20 -5.36 -16.18 -2.53
N GLY A 21 -6.50 -16.59 -3.11
CA GLY A 21 -7.24 -15.77 -4.07
C GLY A 21 -7.67 -14.44 -3.47
N LEU A 22 -8.29 -14.48 -2.28
CA LEU A 22 -8.75 -13.27 -1.59
C LEU A 22 -7.59 -12.34 -1.22
N PHE A 23 -6.47 -12.89 -0.74
CA PHE A 23 -5.27 -12.12 -0.43
C PHE A 23 -4.72 -11.42 -1.68
N ASN A 24 -4.57 -12.17 -2.77
CA ASN A 24 -4.02 -11.64 -4.01
C ASN A 24 -4.94 -10.59 -4.65
N THR A 25 -6.24 -10.84 -4.70
CA THR A 25 -7.22 -9.87 -5.20
C THR A 25 -7.26 -8.61 -4.33
N SER A 26 -7.23 -8.75 -2.99
CA SER A 26 -7.18 -7.60 -2.08
C SER A 26 -5.92 -6.77 -2.30
N GLN A 27 -4.77 -7.41 -2.51
CA GLN A 27 -3.51 -6.73 -2.83
C GLN A 27 -3.57 -6.00 -4.17
N GLN A 28 -4.09 -6.63 -5.21
CA GLN A 28 -4.25 -6.02 -6.53
C GLN A 28 -5.19 -4.80 -6.47
N ILE A 29 -6.35 -4.94 -5.82
CA ILE A 29 -7.32 -3.85 -5.66
C ILE A 29 -6.70 -2.71 -4.84
N GLY A 30 -6.06 -3.03 -3.71
CA GLY A 30 -5.41 -2.02 -2.87
C GLY A 30 -4.31 -1.26 -3.61
N GLY A 31 -3.50 -1.96 -4.40
CA GLY A 31 -2.47 -1.35 -5.24
C GLY A 31 -3.04 -0.40 -6.30
N ALA A 32 -4.10 -0.83 -7.00
CA ALA A 32 -4.76 -0.01 -8.00
C ALA A 32 -5.40 1.25 -7.40
N VAL A 33 -6.11 1.11 -6.28
CA VAL A 33 -6.74 2.24 -5.56
C VAL A 33 -5.69 3.22 -5.05
N GLY A 34 -4.62 2.73 -4.42
CA GLY A 34 -3.53 3.57 -3.93
C GLY A 34 -2.86 4.36 -5.06
N LEU A 35 -2.60 3.72 -6.19
CA LEU A 35 -2.02 4.37 -7.36
C LEU A 35 -2.95 5.46 -7.94
N ALA A 36 -4.25 5.18 -8.04
CA ALA A 36 -5.23 6.14 -8.55
C ALA A 36 -5.29 7.42 -7.71
N ILE A 37 -5.28 7.28 -6.37
CA ILE A 37 -5.28 8.41 -5.44
C ILE A 37 -4.01 9.24 -5.61
N LEU A 38 -2.84 8.60 -5.59
CA LEU A 38 -1.55 9.31 -5.70
C LEU A 38 -1.38 10.00 -7.05
N SER A 39 -1.79 9.35 -8.13
CA SER A 39 -1.76 9.94 -9.47
C SER A 39 -2.68 11.15 -9.56
N THR A 40 -3.85 11.11 -8.90
CA THR A 40 -4.78 12.25 -8.88
C THR A 40 -4.12 13.45 -8.18
N PHE A 41 -3.51 13.26 -7.02
CA PHE A 41 -2.80 14.35 -6.33
C PHE A 41 -1.63 14.92 -7.11
N ALA A 42 -0.83 14.06 -7.76
CA ALA A 42 0.28 14.52 -8.59
C ALA A 42 -0.20 15.39 -9.77
N VAL A 43 -1.25 14.93 -10.47
CA VAL A 43 -1.83 15.66 -11.60
C VAL A 43 -2.46 16.97 -11.13
N SER A 44 -3.28 16.95 -10.08
CA SER A 44 -3.91 18.17 -9.56
C SER A 44 -2.90 19.23 -9.13
N ALA A 45 -1.83 18.84 -8.43
CA ALA A 45 -0.78 19.80 -8.03
C ALA A 45 0.01 20.36 -9.23
N THR A 46 0.24 19.53 -10.25
CA THR A 46 0.89 19.97 -11.49
C THR A 46 -0.01 20.95 -12.25
N ASP A 47 -1.30 20.63 -12.39
CA ASP A 47 -2.28 21.46 -13.09
C ASP A 47 -2.49 22.81 -12.38
N ASP A 48 -2.56 22.82 -11.05
CA ASP A 48 -2.67 24.05 -10.25
C ASP A 48 -1.45 24.97 -10.50
N THR A 49 -0.24 24.40 -10.54
CA THR A 49 0.99 25.18 -10.80
C THR A 49 1.02 25.74 -12.22
N LEU A 50 0.52 24.98 -13.20
CA LEU A 50 0.41 25.44 -14.59
C LEU A 50 -0.65 26.53 -14.77
N ALA A 51 -1.72 26.52 -13.98
CA ALA A 51 -2.79 27.52 -14.04
C ALA A 51 -2.33 28.92 -13.60
N ASP A 52 -1.29 28.99 -12.76
CA ASP A 52 -0.71 30.26 -12.28
C ASP A 52 0.24 30.92 -13.30
N VAL A 53 0.57 30.24 -14.40
CA VAL A 53 1.44 30.78 -15.45
C VAL A 53 0.69 31.81 -16.30
N ALA A 54 1.26 33.00 -16.43
CA ALA A 54 0.70 34.05 -17.28
C ALA A 54 0.90 33.73 -18.77
N GLY A 55 -0.13 33.19 -19.43
CA GLY A 55 -0.13 32.92 -20.87
C GLY A 55 -0.04 31.42 -21.20
N GLN A 56 0.50 31.08 -22.37
CA GLN A 56 0.65 29.68 -22.78
C GLN A 56 1.88 29.07 -22.07
N PRO A 57 1.76 27.95 -21.34
CA PRO A 57 2.89 27.35 -20.63
C PRO A 57 4.01 26.94 -21.59
N THR A 58 5.24 27.35 -21.29
CA THR A 58 6.43 26.90 -22.01
C THR A 58 6.84 25.48 -21.58
N GLU A 59 7.75 24.84 -22.31
CA GLU A 59 8.31 23.53 -21.89
C GLU A 59 9.01 23.61 -20.53
N ASN A 60 9.62 24.76 -20.21
CA ASN A 60 10.29 24.96 -18.93
C ASN A 60 9.27 25.09 -17.79
N ASP A 61 8.15 25.77 -18.03
CA ASP A 61 7.06 25.88 -17.04
C ASP A 61 6.44 24.51 -16.74
N GLN A 62 6.29 23.64 -17.74
CA GLN A 62 5.85 22.25 -17.54
C GLN A 62 6.83 21.44 -16.71
N ALA A 63 8.13 21.56 -16.98
CA ALA A 63 9.15 20.88 -16.19
C ALA A 63 9.18 21.37 -14.73
N GLN A 64 9.03 22.68 -14.51
CA GLN A 64 8.95 23.28 -13.17
C GLN A 64 7.68 22.82 -12.42
N ALA A 65 6.52 22.84 -13.07
CA ALA A 65 5.26 22.40 -12.46
C ALA A 65 5.30 20.95 -11.98
N LEU A 66 5.99 20.06 -12.71
CA LEU A 66 6.21 18.68 -12.27
C LEU A 66 7.07 18.63 -10.99
N VAL A 67 8.14 19.42 -10.93
CA VAL A 67 9.04 19.48 -9.76
C VAL A 67 8.31 20.02 -8.54
N ASP A 68 7.42 20.99 -8.70
CA ASP A 68 6.60 21.55 -7.63
C ASP A 68 5.44 20.61 -7.22
N GLY A 69 4.91 19.82 -8.15
CA GLY A 69 3.81 18.88 -7.91
C GLY A 69 4.21 17.57 -7.21
N PHE A 70 5.39 17.01 -7.51
CA PHE A 70 5.84 15.73 -6.92
C PHE A 70 5.90 15.71 -5.38
N PRO A 71 6.38 16.77 -4.69
CA PRO A 71 6.35 16.84 -3.23
C PRO A 71 4.95 16.66 -2.63
N VAL A 72 3.90 17.18 -3.27
CA VAL A 72 2.51 17.00 -2.83
C VAL A 72 2.11 15.53 -2.89
N ALA A 73 2.49 14.83 -3.96
CA ALA A 73 2.25 13.39 -4.10
C ALA A 73 3.02 12.57 -3.04
N TYR A 74 4.26 12.97 -2.69
CA TYR A 74 5.03 12.33 -1.62
C TYR A 74 4.43 12.57 -0.22
N LEU A 75 3.89 13.76 0.04
CA LEU A 75 3.14 14.00 1.27
C LEU A 75 1.86 13.17 1.32
N GLY A 76 1.14 13.06 0.20
CA GLY A 76 -0.02 12.18 0.07
C GLY A 76 0.32 10.71 0.36
N SER A 77 1.44 10.21 -0.14
CA SER A 77 1.88 8.83 0.13
C SER A 77 2.29 8.62 1.59
N ALA A 78 3.00 9.58 2.19
CA ALA A 78 3.35 9.54 3.60
C ALA A 78 2.10 9.50 4.50
N LEU A 79 1.09 10.31 4.19
CA LEU A 79 -0.20 10.30 4.90
C LEU A 79 -0.95 8.99 4.73
N LEU A 80 -0.95 8.41 3.54
CA LEU A 80 -1.61 7.14 3.26
C LEU A 80 -0.95 5.98 4.02
N ILE A 81 0.39 5.96 4.08
CA ILE A 81 1.14 4.99 4.89
C ILE A 81 0.87 5.19 6.38
N ALA A 82 0.86 6.44 6.86
CA ALA A 82 0.57 6.74 8.26
C ALA A 82 -0.85 6.31 8.63
N ALA A 83 -1.84 6.56 7.78
CA ALA A 83 -3.22 6.09 7.97
C ALA A 83 -3.30 4.57 8.00
N ALA A 84 -2.61 3.88 7.09
CA ALA A 84 -2.52 2.42 7.10
C ALA A 84 -1.88 1.88 8.38
N ALA A 85 -0.80 2.52 8.87
CA ALA A 85 -0.15 2.15 10.12
C ALA A 85 -1.05 2.36 11.35
N VAL A 86 -1.79 3.47 11.40
CA VAL A 86 -2.78 3.75 12.44
C VAL A 86 -3.90 2.69 12.40
N LEU A 87 -4.40 2.38 11.21
CA LEU A 87 -5.45 1.38 11.02
C LEU A 87 -4.95 0.00 11.48
N LEU A 88 -3.74 -0.40 11.08
CA LEU A 88 -3.10 -1.62 11.58
C LEU A 88 -2.95 -1.60 13.10
N PHE A 89 -2.47 -0.51 13.68
CA PHE A 89 -2.30 -0.40 15.14
C PHE A 89 -3.61 -0.62 15.91
N PHE A 90 -4.74 -0.14 15.38
CA PHE A 90 -6.05 -0.31 16.02
C PHE A 90 -6.74 -1.63 15.70
N LEU A 91 -6.57 -2.18 14.48
CA LEU A 91 -7.24 -3.41 14.06
C LEU A 91 -6.48 -4.67 14.49
N LEU A 92 -5.16 -4.59 14.65
CA LEU A 92 -4.34 -5.75 14.97
C LEU A 92 -4.55 -6.12 16.44
N ARG A 93 -5.24 -7.26 16.67
CA ARG A 93 -5.43 -7.77 18.02
C ARG A 93 -4.15 -8.46 18.50
N ARG A 94 -3.82 -8.25 19.78
CA ARG A 94 -2.62 -8.84 20.40
C ARG A 94 -2.61 -10.36 20.35
N GLU A 95 -3.78 -11.01 20.38
CA GLU A 95 -3.93 -12.46 20.28
C GLU A 95 -3.42 -13.02 18.94
N ASP A 96 -3.67 -12.31 17.83
CA ASP A 96 -3.22 -12.71 16.49
C ASP A 96 -1.70 -12.58 16.33
N VAL A 97 -1.08 -11.62 17.03
CA VAL A 97 0.38 -11.40 16.98
C VAL A 97 1.13 -12.47 17.78
N VAL A 98 0.56 -12.93 18.90
CA VAL A 98 1.16 -13.96 19.76
C VAL A 98 1.10 -15.33 19.10
N ALA A 99 0.00 -15.68 18.44
CA ALA A 99 -0.16 -16.95 17.73
C ALA A 99 0.89 -17.15 16.61
N VAL A 100 1.31 -16.07 15.95
CA VAL A 100 2.38 -16.10 14.93
C VAL A 100 3.77 -16.28 15.55
N GLY A 101 3.99 -15.77 16.77
CA GLY A 101 5.26 -15.91 17.49
C GLY A 101 5.50 -17.30 18.10
N GLU A 102 4.43 -18.03 18.43
CA GLU A 102 4.51 -19.38 19.02
C GLU A 102 4.53 -20.50 17.95
N GLY A 103 4.19 -20.19 16.70
CA GLY A 103 4.12 -21.15 15.59
C GLY A 103 5.45 -21.63 15.01
N GLU A 104 6.60 -21.19 15.55
CA GLU A 104 7.94 -21.59 15.09
C GLU A 104 8.68 -22.44 16.14
N ALA A 105 8.08 -23.58 16.50
CA ALA A 105 8.82 -24.74 16.98
C ALA A 105 8.35 -25.95 16.17
N VAL A 106 8.79 -26.04 14.91
CA VAL A 106 8.68 -27.29 14.16
C VAL A 106 9.75 -28.24 14.74
N PRO A 107 9.39 -29.32 15.47
CA PRO A 107 10.38 -30.30 15.87
C PRO A 107 10.96 -30.91 14.59
N ALA A 108 12.28 -30.82 14.44
CA ALA A 108 13.01 -31.50 13.38
C ALA A 108 12.75 -33.01 13.52
N HIS A 109 11.85 -33.54 12.69
CA HIS A 109 11.75 -34.98 12.51
C HIS A 109 13.06 -35.44 11.85
N ALA A 110 13.92 -36.05 12.67
CA ALA A 110 15.02 -36.86 12.23
C ALA A 110 14.47 -38.05 11.44
N VAL A 111 14.77 -38.08 10.13
CA VAL A 111 14.85 -39.31 9.31
C VAL A 111 15.98 -39.12 8.32
#